data_AF-A0A1C7FA13-F1
#
_entry.id   AF-A0A1C7FA13-F1
#
_cell.length_a   1.000
_cell.length_b   1.000
_cell.length_c   1.000
_cell.angle_alpha   90.00
_cell.angle_beta   90.00
_cell.angle_gamma   90.00
#
_symmetry.space_group_name_H-M   'P 1'
#
loop_
_entity.id
_entity.type
_entity.pdbx_description
1 polymer ?
#
loop_
_entity_poly.entity_id
_entity_poly.type
_entity_poly.pdbx_seq_one_letter_code
_entity_poly.pdbx_strand_id
1 'polypeptide(L)'
;MSELNPQQETALATFKANLHLPHGGFYALIVELSKKYQLPFQTVRSVVMKAQRGIENSIRTEPDTLSEIDISQAHWRNVIDQALHELAKENTQVMDDLANNLSYQKALSAMSQSIDSEAMREEVLEWLMQAYEKEVLKPLLAMLRTSPLYWKLMLAEELNQMNESCRSQFHEYPQHVEAAAHLFDLDEKVRAMTF
;
A
#
# COMPACT_ATOMS: atom_id res chain seq x y z
N MET A 1 34.54 14.16 7.27
CA MET A 1 33.94 13.15 8.17
C MET A 1 34.86 13.07 9.37
N SER A 2 34.38 13.42 10.58
CA SER A 2 35.17 13.22 11.80
C SER A 2 35.31 11.73 12.08
N GLU A 3 36.48 11.30 12.55
CA GLU A 3 36.71 9.93 12.97
C GLU A 3 35.77 9.59 14.14
N LEU A 4 35.16 8.40 14.08
CA LEU A 4 34.30 7.89 15.15
C LEU A 4 35.18 7.48 16.32
N ASN A 5 34.69 7.66 17.54
CA ASN A 5 35.37 7.13 18.72
C ASN A 5 35.07 5.62 18.89
N PRO A 6 35.85 4.88 19.69
CA PRO A 6 35.66 3.43 19.86
C PRO A 6 34.28 3.01 20.39
N GLN A 7 33.64 3.85 21.22
CA GLN A 7 32.29 3.61 21.74
C GLN A 7 31.25 3.70 20.62
N GLN A 8 31.36 4.70 19.74
CA GLN A 8 30.49 4.88 18.58
C GLN A 8 30.65 3.74 17.57
N GLU A 9 31.89 3.30 17.32
CA GLU A 9 32.16 2.16 16.45
C GLU A 9 31.53 0.88 16.99
N THR A 10 31.69 0.61 18.29
CA THR A 10 31.13 -0.56 18.97
C THR A 10 29.60 -0.54 18.95
N ALA A 11 28.99 0.62 19.25
CA ALA A 11 27.54 0.77 19.23
C ALA A 11 26.95 0.61 17.81
N LEU A 12 27.60 1.17 16.78
CA LEU A 12 27.19 0.97 15.38
C LEU A 12 27.32 -0.48 14.94
N ALA A 13 28.40 -1.17 15.32
CA ALA A 13 28.60 -2.58 15.02
C ALA A 13 27.51 -3.43 15.69
N THR A 14 27.22 -3.17 16.96
CA THR A 14 26.17 -3.84 17.73
C THR A 14 24.79 -3.63 17.11
N PHE A 15 24.44 -2.38 16.79
CA PHE A 15 23.18 -2.06 16.13
C PHE A 15 23.05 -2.78 14.77
N LYS A 16 24.09 -2.73 13.93
CA LYS A 16 24.08 -3.42 12.62
C LYS A 16 23.97 -4.93 12.76
N ALA A 17 24.61 -5.53 13.77
CA ALA A 17 24.46 -6.95 14.08
C ALA A 17 23.01 -7.28 14.51
N ASN A 18 22.38 -6.41 15.28
CA ASN A 18 20.97 -6.54 15.69
C ASN A 18 19.98 -6.34 14.54
N LEU A 19 20.36 -5.68 13.45
CA LEU A 19 19.55 -5.55 12.23
C LEU A 19 19.55 -6.82 11.37
N HIS A 20 20.18 -7.92 11.80
CA HIS A 20 20.08 -9.17 11.07
C HIS A 20 18.63 -9.66 11.05
N LEU A 21 18.03 -9.67 9.85
CA LEU A 21 16.66 -10.11 9.62
C LEU A 21 16.70 -11.48 8.92
N PRO A 22 16.22 -12.57 9.56
CA PRO A 22 16.08 -13.85 8.87
C PRO A 22 15.04 -13.75 7.75
N HIS A 23 15.11 -14.66 6.76
CA HIS A 23 14.09 -14.86 5.71
C HIS A 23 13.71 -13.61 4.89
N GLY A 24 14.61 -13.14 4.02
CA GLY A 24 14.27 -12.13 2.99
C GLY A 24 14.59 -10.66 3.34
N GLY A 25 15.19 -10.41 4.50
CA GLY A 25 15.83 -9.14 4.84
C GLY A 25 14.86 -7.94 4.93
N PHE A 26 15.38 -6.74 4.68
CA PHE A 26 14.59 -5.50 4.70
C PHE A 26 13.40 -5.52 3.73
N TYR A 27 13.56 -6.18 2.59
CA TYR A 27 12.50 -6.26 1.59
C TYR A 27 11.27 -7.00 2.15
N ALA A 28 11.46 -8.20 2.71
CA ALA A 28 10.37 -8.98 3.30
C ALA A 28 9.69 -8.21 4.44
N LEU A 29 10.48 -7.55 5.30
CA LEU A 29 9.95 -6.68 6.35
C LEU A 29 9.08 -5.55 5.79
N ILE A 30 9.52 -4.87 4.73
CA ILE A 30 8.74 -3.78 4.12
C ILE A 30 7.43 -4.31 3.54
N VAL A 31 7.45 -5.46 2.87
CA VAL A 31 6.22 -6.08 2.33
C VAL A 31 5.24 -6.43 3.45
N GLU A 32 5.71 -7.07 4.53
CA GLU A 32 4.88 -7.41 5.69
C GLU A 32 4.29 -6.16 6.36
N LEU A 33 5.08 -5.11 6.52
CA LEU A 33 4.63 -3.85 7.11
C LEU A 33 3.64 -3.10 6.19
N SER A 34 3.89 -3.09 4.88
CA SER A 34 2.95 -2.53 3.89
C SER A 34 1.60 -3.22 3.95
N LYS A 35 1.59 -4.55 4.07
CA LYS A 35 0.36 -5.32 4.29
C LYS A 35 -0.28 -5.01 5.64
N LYS A 36 0.48 -5.03 6.74
CA LYS A 36 -0.04 -4.82 8.10
C LYS A 36 -0.71 -3.45 8.26
N TYR A 37 -0.08 -2.41 7.73
CA TYR A 37 -0.55 -1.03 7.88
C TYR A 37 -1.37 -0.55 6.67
N GLN A 38 -1.52 -1.37 5.63
CA GLN A 38 -2.17 -1.01 4.37
C GLN A 38 -1.60 0.31 3.80
N LEU A 39 -0.26 0.39 3.72
CA LEU A 39 0.47 1.57 3.28
C LEU A 39 1.33 1.28 2.04
N PRO A 40 1.52 2.25 1.12
CA PRO A 40 2.38 2.10 -0.04
C PRO A 40 3.80 1.65 0.31
N PHE A 41 4.39 0.78 -0.51
CA PHE A 41 5.72 0.22 -0.30
C PHE A 41 6.79 1.29 -0.07
N GLN A 42 6.76 2.38 -0.85
CA GLN A 42 7.75 3.45 -0.73
C GLN A 42 7.59 4.27 0.55
N THR A 43 6.36 4.43 1.03
CA THR A 43 6.07 5.08 2.32
C THR A 43 6.69 4.25 3.45
N VAL A 44 6.40 2.94 3.48
CA VAL A 44 6.95 2.03 4.49
C VAL A 44 8.47 1.95 4.41
N ARG A 45 9.04 1.79 3.21
CA ARG A 45 10.50 1.80 3.00
C ARG A 45 11.13 3.07 3.57
N SER A 46 10.51 4.23 3.34
CA SER A 46 11.02 5.51 3.84
C SER A 46 11.04 5.57 5.36
N VAL A 47 9.99 5.06 6.03
CA VAL A 47 9.95 4.96 7.51
C VAL A 47 11.05 4.04 8.03
N VAL A 48 11.18 2.84 7.48
CA VAL A 48 12.21 1.86 7.88
C VAL A 48 13.62 2.46 7.76
N MET A 49 13.92 3.11 6.63
CA MET A 49 15.20 3.77 6.39
C MET A 49 15.40 5.02 7.27
N LYS A 50 14.33 5.74 7.64
CA LYS A 50 14.40 6.90 8.53
C LYS A 50 14.66 6.46 9.97
N ALA A 51 14.00 5.40 10.44
CA ALA A 51 14.22 4.82 11.76
C ALA A 51 15.68 4.35 11.93
N GLN A 52 16.21 3.63 10.93
CA GLN A 52 17.62 3.20 10.96
C GLN A 52 18.57 4.42 11.02
N ARG A 53 18.38 5.40 10.13
CA ARG A 53 19.20 6.62 10.12
C ARG A 53 19.10 7.42 11.41
N GLY A 54 17.93 7.45 12.05
CA GLY A 54 17.71 8.13 13.32
C GLY A 54 18.56 7.53 14.44
N ILE A 55 18.57 6.20 14.56
CA ILE A 55 19.40 5.49 15.55
C ILE A 55 20.89 5.66 15.22
N GLU A 56 21.29 5.48 13.95
CA GLU A 56 22.68 5.72 13.54
C GLU A 56 23.16 7.15 13.84
N ASN A 57 22.28 8.15 13.65
CA ASN A 57 22.61 9.54 13.95
C ASN A 57 22.76 9.75 15.46
N SER A 58 21.84 9.20 16.26
CA SER A 58 21.91 9.28 17.72
C SER A 58 23.22 8.67 18.25
N ILE A 59 23.66 7.54 17.68
CA ILE A 59 24.95 6.94 18.04
C ILE A 59 26.12 7.89 17.72
N ARG A 60 26.07 8.61 16.60
CA ARG A 60 27.14 9.53 16.18
C ARG A 60 27.14 10.85 16.95
N THR A 61 26.00 11.33 17.42
CA THR A 61 25.89 12.68 18.01
C THR A 61 25.77 12.67 19.53
N GLU A 62 25.17 11.64 20.11
CA GLU A 62 24.80 11.58 21.54
C GLU A 62 25.14 10.22 22.19
N PRO A 63 26.37 9.68 22.01
CA PRO A 63 26.72 8.31 22.40
C PRO A 63 26.59 8.03 23.91
N ASP A 64 26.74 9.06 24.76
CA ASP A 64 26.69 8.93 26.21
C ASP A 64 25.27 8.83 26.77
N THR A 65 24.26 9.10 25.93
CA THR A 65 22.84 9.05 26.31
C THR A 65 22.16 7.73 25.94
N LEU A 66 22.84 6.90 25.14
CA LEU A 66 22.26 5.68 24.59
C LEU A 66 22.52 4.47 25.49
N SER A 67 21.45 3.71 25.75
CA SER A 67 21.50 2.41 26.38
C SER A 67 21.53 1.28 25.35
N GLU A 68 21.82 0.06 25.80
CA GLU A 68 21.71 -1.15 24.97
C GLU A 68 20.29 -1.36 24.41
N ILE A 69 19.27 -0.86 25.11
CA ILE A 69 17.87 -0.93 24.67
C ILE A 69 17.68 -0.06 23.43
N ASP A 70 18.27 1.13 23.39
CA ASP A 70 18.08 2.10 22.29
C ASP A 70 18.69 1.62 20.97
N ILE A 71 19.74 0.77 21.06
CA ILE A 71 20.39 0.14 19.91
C ILE A 71 19.90 -1.30 19.65
N SER A 72 18.84 -1.73 20.34
CA SER A 72 18.24 -3.05 20.16
C SER A 72 17.35 -3.11 18.92
N GLN A 73 17.19 -4.31 18.38
CA GLN A 73 16.24 -4.54 17.28
C GLN A 73 14.80 -4.23 17.71
N ALA A 74 14.44 -4.51 18.97
CA ALA A 74 13.10 -4.29 19.50
C ALA A 74 12.74 -2.80 19.53
N HIS A 75 13.67 -1.95 19.97
CA HIS A 75 13.48 -0.51 19.94
C HIS A 75 13.32 0.02 18.52
N TRP A 76 14.21 -0.41 17.60
CA TRP A 76 14.11 -0.04 16.19
C TRP A 76 12.76 -0.43 15.57
N ARG A 77 12.27 -1.65 15.84
CA ARG A 77 10.94 -2.10 15.39
C ARG A 77 9.81 -1.26 15.98
N ASN A 78 9.89 -0.91 17.27
CA ASN A 78 8.90 -0.07 17.92
C ASN A 78 8.83 1.34 17.29
N VAL A 79 9.98 1.96 16.99
CA VAL A 79 10.03 3.25 16.29
C VAL A 79 9.34 3.18 14.91
N ILE A 80 9.56 2.08 14.18
CA ILE A 80 8.89 1.85 12.89
C ILE A 80 7.38 1.67 13.08
N ASP A 81 6.96 0.78 13.99
CA ASP A 81 5.55 0.47 14.23
C ASP A 81 4.77 1.72 14.66
N GLN A 82 5.33 2.56 15.55
CA GLN A 82 4.71 3.81 15.95
C GLN A 82 4.53 4.77 14.77
N ALA A 83 5.57 4.98 13.97
CA ALA A 83 5.51 5.89 12.82
C ALA A 83 4.52 5.40 11.75
N LEU A 84 4.47 4.10 11.48
CA LEU A 84 3.52 3.52 10.53
C LEU A 84 2.09 3.54 11.07
N HIS A 85 1.90 3.33 12.37
CA HIS A 85 0.58 3.41 12.99
C HIS A 85 0.01 4.82 12.88
N GLU A 86 0.81 5.86 13.13
CA GLU A 86 0.36 7.25 12.94
C GLU A 86 0.00 7.54 11.49
N LEU A 87 0.82 7.12 10.51
CA LEU A 87 0.51 7.28 9.09
C LEU A 87 -0.77 6.54 8.68
N ALA A 88 -0.99 5.33 9.22
CA ALA A 88 -2.18 4.53 8.91
C ALA A 88 -3.48 5.15 9.43
N LYS A 89 -3.43 6.10 10.38
CA LYS A 89 -4.63 6.85 10.81
C LYS A 89 -5.18 7.77 9.72
N GLU A 90 -4.34 8.15 8.76
CA GLU A 90 -4.74 8.95 7.60
C GLU A 90 -5.38 8.10 6.49
N ASN A 91 -5.38 6.76 6.62
CA ASN A 91 -6.02 5.89 5.64
C ASN A 91 -7.55 6.09 5.66
N THR A 92 -8.09 6.42 4.51
CA THR A 92 -9.52 6.44 4.21
C THR A 92 -10.02 5.05 3.83
N GLN A 93 -11.33 4.82 3.95
CA GLN A 93 -11.93 3.58 3.45
C GLN A 93 -12.06 3.65 1.93
N VAL A 94 -11.63 2.61 1.21
CA VAL A 94 -11.66 2.60 -0.26
C VAL A 94 -13.07 2.85 -0.81
N MET A 95 -14.10 2.33 -0.15
CA MET A 95 -15.49 2.56 -0.56
C MET A 95 -15.96 4.01 -0.33
N ASP A 96 -15.46 4.69 0.68
CA ASP A 96 -15.74 6.11 0.91
C ASP A 96 -15.05 6.97 -0.16
N ASP A 97 -13.80 6.63 -0.51
CA ASP A 97 -13.06 7.30 -1.59
C ASP A 97 -13.75 7.08 -2.94
N LEU A 98 -14.24 5.86 -3.19
CA LEU A 98 -15.02 5.53 -4.37
C LEU A 98 -16.32 6.32 -4.43
N ALA A 99 -17.06 6.44 -3.32
CA ALA A 99 -18.29 7.23 -3.27
C ALA A 99 -18.05 8.72 -3.58
N ASN A 100 -16.86 9.24 -3.27
CA ASN A 100 -16.43 10.60 -3.57
C ASN A 100 -15.77 10.75 -4.94
N ASN A 101 -15.57 9.66 -5.70
CA ASN A 101 -14.95 9.69 -7.02
C ASN A 101 -15.92 10.22 -8.08
N LEU A 102 -15.49 11.24 -8.83
CA LEU A 102 -16.32 11.89 -9.85
C LEU A 102 -16.73 10.94 -10.99
N SER A 103 -15.82 10.08 -11.46
CA SER A 103 -16.12 9.12 -12.53
C SER A 103 -17.12 8.08 -12.03
N TYR A 104 -16.96 7.61 -10.79
CA TYR A 104 -17.95 6.72 -10.15
C TYR A 104 -19.34 7.36 -10.07
N GLN A 105 -19.44 8.60 -9.59
CA GLN A 105 -20.71 9.32 -9.50
C GLN A 105 -21.38 9.53 -10.87
N LYS A 106 -20.59 9.84 -11.91
CA LYS A 106 -21.08 9.95 -13.29
C LYS A 106 -21.65 8.63 -13.80
N ALA A 107 -20.92 7.52 -13.60
CA ALA A 107 -21.37 6.19 -13.98
C ALA A 107 -22.70 5.85 -13.31
N LEU A 108 -22.83 6.03 -12.00
CA LEU A 108 -24.08 5.79 -11.29
C LEU A 108 -25.24 6.66 -11.78
N SER A 109 -24.98 7.96 -12.03
CA SER A 109 -26.00 8.87 -12.55
C SER A 109 -26.50 8.42 -13.92
N ALA A 110 -25.61 8.05 -14.84
CA ALA A 110 -25.98 7.56 -16.16
C ALA A 110 -26.67 6.19 -16.09
N MET A 111 -26.22 5.27 -15.23
CA MET A 111 -26.91 4.01 -15.01
C MET A 111 -28.34 4.19 -14.47
N SER A 112 -28.60 5.27 -13.73
CA SER A 112 -29.94 5.62 -13.24
C SER A 112 -30.82 6.27 -14.30
N GLN A 113 -30.22 6.83 -15.35
CA GLN A 113 -30.88 7.52 -16.46
C GLN A 113 -30.64 6.71 -17.73
N SER A 114 -31.50 5.71 -17.99
CA SER A 114 -31.60 4.91 -19.24
C SER A 114 -30.41 5.01 -20.22
N ILE A 115 -29.65 3.93 -20.36
CA ILE A 115 -28.59 3.88 -21.38
C ILE A 115 -29.25 3.68 -22.75
N ASP A 116 -29.32 4.75 -23.54
CA ASP A 116 -30.08 4.78 -24.79
C ASP A 116 -29.23 4.47 -26.05
N SER A 117 -27.92 4.26 -25.89
CA SER A 117 -27.02 3.98 -27.02
C SER A 117 -25.75 3.23 -26.61
N GLU A 118 -25.12 2.56 -27.58
CA GLU A 118 -23.81 1.91 -27.37
C GLU A 118 -22.72 2.91 -27.00
N ALA A 119 -22.71 4.11 -27.59
CA ALA A 119 -21.74 5.15 -27.23
C ALA A 119 -21.86 5.56 -25.76
N MET A 120 -23.09 5.70 -25.26
CA MET A 120 -23.32 5.97 -23.84
C MET A 120 -22.91 4.79 -22.95
N ARG A 121 -23.14 3.55 -23.40
CA ARG A 121 -22.66 2.36 -22.68
C ARG A 121 -21.14 2.38 -22.53
N GLU A 122 -20.42 2.63 -23.62
CA GLU A 122 -18.96 2.73 -23.63
C GLU A 122 -18.45 3.84 -22.69
N GLU A 123 -19.10 5.00 -22.67
CA GLU A 123 -18.76 6.08 -21.74
C GLU A 123 -18.94 5.69 -20.27
N VAL A 124 -20.03 4.99 -19.94
CA VAL A 124 -20.28 4.51 -18.56
C VAL A 124 -19.22 3.50 -18.15
N LEU A 125 -18.86 2.56 -19.02
CA LEU A 125 -17.81 1.57 -18.76
C LEU A 125 -16.45 2.25 -18.54
N GLU A 126 -16.12 3.25 -19.34
CA GLU A 126 -14.91 4.05 -19.18
C GLU A 126 -14.88 4.79 -17.84
N TRP A 127 -16.01 5.36 -17.40
CA TRP A 127 -16.09 6.00 -16.08
C TRP A 127 -15.91 5.01 -14.92
N LEU A 128 -16.46 3.79 -15.03
CA LEU A 128 -16.22 2.73 -14.05
C LEU A 128 -14.75 2.30 -14.04
N MET A 129 -14.12 2.17 -15.20
CA MET A 129 -12.70 1.85 -15.33
C MET A 129 -11.81 2.94 -14.71
N GLN A 130 -12.08 4.22 -14.93
CA GLN A 130 -11.35 5.32 -14.31
C GLN A 130 -11.48 5.33 -12.78
N ALA A 131 -12.66 5.01 -12.26
CA ALA A 131 -12.88 4.89 -10.82
C ALA A 131 -12.09 3.70 -10.23
N TYR A 132 -12.14 2.55 -10.91
CA TYR A 132 -11.34 1.37 -10.57
C TYR A 132 -9.83 1.67 -10.59
N GLU A 133 -9.34 2.30 -11.66
CA GLU A 133 -7.93 2.59 -11.84
C GLU A 133 -7.39 3.47 -10.70
N LYS A 134 -8.18 4.50 -10.31
CA LYS A 134 -7.79 5.48 -9.30
C LYS A 134 -7.90 4.95 -7.87
N GLU A 135 -9.01 4.33 -7.51
CA GLU A 135 -9.29 3.99 -6.10
C GLU A 135 -8.88 2.56 -5.75
N VAL A 136 -8.69 1.68 -6.74
CA VAL A 136 -8.37 0.26 -6.50
C VAL A 136 -7.01 -0.11 -7.08
N LEU A 137 -6.83 0.01 -8.39
CA LEU A 137 -5.65 -0.50 -9.10
C LEU A 137 -4.36 0.21 -8.66
N LYS A 138 -4.32 1.55 -8.76
CA LYS A 138 -3.13 2.35 -8.42
C LYS A 138 -2.73 2.20 -6.94
N PRO A 139 -3.64 2.29 -5.96
CA PRO A 139 -3.31 2.04 -4.56
C PRO A 139 -2.79 0.62 -4.30
N LEU A 140 -3.43 -0.41 -4.87
CA LEU A 140 -2.93 -1.79 -4.77
C LEU A 140 -1.53 -1.93 -5.38
N LEU A 141 -1.28 -1.39 -6.58
CA LEU A 141 0.04 -1.43 -7.22
C LEU A 141 1.11 -0.73 -6.36
N ALA A 142 0.75 0.37 -5.69
CA ALA A 142 1.65 1.09 -4.81
C ALA A 142 2.01 0.29 -3.55
N MET A 143 1.06 -0.44 -2.97
CA MET A 143 1.29 -1.34 -1.82
C MET A 143 2.05 -2.60 -2.21
N LEU A 144 1.68 -3.21 -3.34
CA LEU A 144 2.23 -4.47 -3.82
C LEU A 144 3.59 -4.32 -4.50
N ARG A 145 4.08 -3.10 -4.70
CA ARG A 145 5.25 -2.80 -5.52
C ARG A 145 6.37 -3.81 -5.30
N THR A 146 6.89 -4.36 -6.40
CA THR A 146 7.96 -5.36 -6.44
C THR A 146 7.65 -6.73 -5.81
N SER A 147 6.44 -6.98 -5.32
CA SER A 147 5.98 -8.30 -4.89
C SER A 147 5.55 -9.19 -6.07
N PRO A 148 5.49 -10.52 -5.91
CA PRO A 148 4.91 -11.40 -6.93
C PRO A 148 3.46 -11.05 -7.29
N LEU A 149 2.68 -10.55 -6.33
CA LEU A 149 1.29 -10.13 -6.53
C LEU A 149 1.17 -8.87 -7.41
N TYR A 150 2.20 -8.02 -7.46
CA TYR A 150 2.24 -6.87 -8.38
C TYR A 150 2.07 -7.32 -9.82
N TRP A 151 2.83 -8.34 -10.24
CA TRP A 151 2.79 -8.84 -11.62
C TRP A 151 1.46 -9.50 -11.95
N LYS A 152 0.83 -10.15 -10.97
CA LYS A 152 -0.51 -10.72 -11.13
C LYS A 152 -1.57 -9.64 -11.32
N LEU A 153 -1.45 -8.52 -10.61
CA LEU A 153 -2.35 -7.38 -10.77
C LEU A 153 -2.18 -6.70 -12.13
N MET A 154 -0.95 -6.58 -12.63
CA MET A 154 -0.65 -6.06 -13.98
C MET A 154 -1.23 -6.94 -15.12
N LEU A 155 -1.63 -8.18 -14.84
CA LEU A 155 -2.33 -9.03 -15.80
C LEU A 155 -3.86 -8.86 -15.76
N ALA A 156 -4.37 -8.08 -14.80
CA ALA A 156 -5.78 -7.80 -14.57
C ALA A 156 -5.99 -6.28 -14.41
N GLU A 157 -5.39 -5.50 -15.32
CA GLU A 157 -5.50 -4.04 -15.33
C GLU A 157 -6.91 -3.58 -15.71
N GLU A 158 -7.63 -4.36 -16.52
CA GLU A 158 -9.00 -4.03 -16.91
C GLU A 158 -9.99 -4.49 -15.83
N LEU A 159 -11.01 -3.66 -15.58
CA LEU A 159 -12.03 -3.96 -14.58
C LEU A 159 -12.73 -5.29 -14.85
N ASN A 160 -13.02 -5.63 -16.11
CA ASN A 160 -13.66 -6.89 -16.49
C ASN A 160 -12.75 -8.14 -16.31
N GLN A 161 -11.46 -7.97 -16.06
CA GLN A 161 -10.52 -9.06 -15.75
C GLN A 161 -10.47 -9.36 -14.25
N MET A 162 -10.96 -8.44 -13.42
CA MET A 162 -11.00 -8.57 -11.96
C MET A 162 -12.14 -9.46 -11.46
N ASN A 163 -12.30 -10.64 -12.04
CA ASN A 163 -13.27 -11.64 -11.60
C ASN A 163 -12.91 -12.25 -10.22
N GLU A 164 -13.79 -13.08 -9.67
CA GLU A 164 -13.60 -13.72 -8.35
C GLU A 164 -12.26 -14.47 -8.23
N SER A 165 -11.86 -15.22 -9.27
CA SER A 165 -10.58 -15.95 -9.28
C SER A 165 -9.40 -14.99 -9.19
N CYS A 166 -9.46 -13.83 -9.83
CA CYS A 166 -8.43 -12.80 -9.70
C CYS A 166 -8.44 -12.18 -8.30
N ARG A 167 -9.60 -11.72 -7.84
CA ARG A 167 -9.79 -11.04 -6.55
C ARG A 167 -9.35 -11.89 -5.35
N SER A 168 -9.56 -13.21 -5.39
CA SER A 168 -9.15 -14.14 -4.32
C SER A 168 -7.65 -14.09 -4.01
N GLN A 169 -6.81 -13.72 -5.00
CA GLN A 169 -5.37 -13.61 -4.84
C GLN A 169 -4.95 -12.40 -3.98
N PHE A 170 -5.87 -11.45 -3.77
CA PHE A 170 -5.64 -10.21 -3.02
C PHE A 170 -6.42 -10.17 -1.70
N HIS A 171 -6.79 -11.33 -1.13
CA HIS A 171 -7.56 -11.44 0.12
C HIS A 171 -6.94 -10.70 1.34
N GLU A 172 -5.65 -10.40 1.27
CA GLU A 172 -4.91 -9.61 2.27
C GLU A 172 -5.16 -8.10 2.18
N TYR A 173 -5.96 -7.67 1.19
CA TYR A 173 -6.35 -6.28 0.90
C TYR A 173 -7.89 -6.17 0.80
N PRO A 174 -8.63 -6.46 1.89
CA PRO A 174 -10.08 -6.69 1.84
C PRO A 174 -10.87 -5.50 1.29
N GLN A 175 -10.51 -4.26 1.63
CA GLN A 175 -11.21 -3.06 1.14
C GLN A 175 -11.08 -2.89 -0.38
N HIS A 176 -9.91 -3.22 -0.94
CA HIS A 176 -9.67 -3.12 -2.38
C HIS A 176 -10.37 -4.25 -3.12
N VAL A 177 -10.42 -5.46 -2.53
CA VAL A 177 -11.17 -6.60 -3.06
C VAL A 177 -12.68 -6.32 -3.08
N GLU A 178 -13.21 -5.72 -2.01
CA GLU A 178 -14.61 -5.30 -1.92
C GLU A 178 -14.96 -4.27 -3.00
N ALA A 179 -14.17 -3.20 -3.11
CA ALA A 179 -14.37 -2.16 -4.13
C ALA A 179 -14.24 -2.71 -5.56
N ALA A 180 -13.26 -3.59 -5.81
CA ALA A 180 -13.11 -4.27 -7.10
C ALA A 180 -14.34 -5.13 -7.44
N ALA A 181 -14.87 -5.88 -6.47
CA ALA A 181 -16.06 -6.70 -6.67
C ALA A 181 -17.29 -5.85 -6.98
N HIS A 182 -17.49 -4.77 -6.22
CA HIS A 182 -18.60 -3.85 -6.45
C HIS A 182 -18.54 -3.19 -7.84
N LEU A 183 -17.36 -2.72 -8.26
CA LEU A 183 -17.19 -2.12 -9.58
C LEU A 183 -17.36 -3.15 -10.71
N PHE A 184 -16.89 -4.38 -10.51
CA PHE A 184 -17.09 -5.48 -11.45
C PHE A 184 -18.59 -5.78 -11.66
N ASP A 185 -19.36 -5.84 -10.57
CA ASP A 185 -20.81 -6.07 -10.65
C ASP A 185 -21.54 -4.94 -11.39
N LEU A 186 -21.05 -3.69 -11.28
CA LEU A 186 -21.58 -2.56 -12.04
C LEU A 186 -21.22 -2.66 -13.52
N ASP A 187 -19.98 -3.02 -13.85
CA ASP A 187 -19.54 -3.25 -15.23
C ASP A 187 -20.39 -4.34 -15.91
N GLU A 188 -20.63 -5.48 -15.23
CA GLU A 188 -21.51 -6.54 -15.75
C GLU A 188 -22.94 -6.06 -15.98
N LYS A 189 -23.50 -5.27 -15.05
CA LYS A 189 -24.85 -4.69 -15.20
C LYS A 189 -24.93 -3.78 -16.42
N VAL A 190 -23.95 -2.91 -16.63
CA VAL A 190 -23.91 -1.99 -17.79
C VAL A 190 -23.82 -2.76 -19.10
N ARG A 191 -23.01 -3.82 -19.16
CA ARG A 191 -22.91 -4.69 -20.36
C ARG A 191 -24.19 -5.45 -20.64
N ALA A 192 -24.93 -5.84 -19.61
CA ALA A 192 -26.19 -6.57 -19.74
C ALA A 192 -27.39 -5.68 -20.11
N MET A 193 -27.30 -4.36 -19.95
CA MET A 193 -28.37 -3.44 -20.33
C MET A 193 -28.55 -3.41 -21.83
N THR A 194 -29.65 -3.98 -22.33
CA THR A 194 -30.07 -3.87 -23.73
C THR A 194 -30.80 -2.54 -23.97
N PHE A 195 -30.42 -1.84 -25.04
CA PHE A 195 -31.10 -0.64 -25.55
C PHE A 195 -32.18 -1.00 -26.57
#